data_AF-A0A7C5TZZ1-F1
#
_entry.id   AF-A0A7C5TZZ1-F1
#
_cell.length_a   1.000
_cell.length_b   1.000
_cell.length_c   1.000
_cell.angle_alpha   90.00
_cell.angle_beta   90.00
_cell.angle_gamma   90.00
#
_symmetry.space_group_name_H-M   'P 1'
#
loop_
_entity.id
_entity.type
_entity.pdbx_description
1 polymer ?
#
loop_
_entity_poly.entity_id
_entity_poly.type
_entity_poly.pdbx_seq_one_letter_code
_entity_poly.pdbx_strand_id
1 'polypeptide(L)'
;IRYSKSRLIFRLFEVIYIPESVLTEIRSERSLTWIAEGLEEGGLAIFPELPDISREALNLVARSRRLPIRPVDYPEAFCLVAGRRLDLTVLTENGGAIALASYDPEYSNVKILRGIDILYLLWRSGLINSFKDELEIYQQETKHIYSRRDLDRYREHLK
;
A
#
# COMPACT_ATOMS: atom_id res chain seq x y z
N ILE A 1 -2.22 -8.39 -10.26
CA ILE A 1 -1.07 -8.45 -9.33
C ILE A 1 0.02 -9.31 -9.97
N ARG A 2 1.30 -8.91 -9.94
CA ARG A 2 2.39 -9.62 -10.66
C ARG A 2 3.16 -10.61 -9.80
N TYR A 3 3.38 -10.29 -8.53
CA TYR A 3 4.16 -11.10 -7.61
C TYR A 3 3.52 -12.47 -7.37
N SER A 4 4.29 -13.54 -7.57
CA SER A 4 3.85 -14.93 -7.57
C SER A 4 3.36 -15.39 -6.19
N LYS A 5 3.99 -14.92 -5.10
CA LYS A 5 3.56 -15.22 -3.72
C LYS A 5 2.69 -14.14 -3.09
N SER A 6 2.01 -13.33 -3.91
CA SER A 6 1.15 -12.24 -3.43
C SER A 6 0.07 -12.66 -2.44
N ARG A 7 -0.41 -13.91 -2.52
CA ARG A 7 -1.40 -14.48 -1.57
C ARG A 7 -0.91 -14.51 -0.12
N LEU A 8 0.40 -14.50 0.12
CA LEU A 8 0.94 -14.50 1.48
C LEU A 8 0.56 -13.23 2.27
N ILE A 9 0.15 -12.16 1.60
CA ILE A 9 -0.30 -10.93 2.28
C ILE A 9 -1.51 -11.19 3.19
N PHE A 10 -2.39 -12.12 2.84
CA PHE A 10 -3.55 -12.51 3.65
C PHE A 10 -3.17 -13.29 4.92
N ARG A 11 -1.89 -13.64 5.09
CA ARG A 11 -1.35 -14.19 6.35
C ARG A 11 -0.90 -13.10 7.32
N LEU A 12 -0.76 -11.86 6.85
CA LEU A 12 -0.33 -10.70 7.65
C LEU A 12 -1.51 -9.84 8.12
N PHE A 13 -2.62 -9.87 7.40
CA PHE A 13 -3.80 -9.06 7.67
C PHE A 13 -5.04 -9.95 7.72
N GLU A 14 -5.95 -9.64 8.65
CA GLU A 14 -7.24 -10.33 8.76
C GLU A 14 -8.12 -10.03 7.54
N VAL A 15 -8.27 -8.75 7.20
CA VAL A 15 -8.99 -8.27 6.01
C VAL A 15 -8.22 -7.08 5.43
N ILE A 16 -8.09 -7.06 4.10
CA ILE A 16 -7.55 -5.90 3.37
C ILE A 16 -8.70 -5.19 2.66
N TYR A 17 -8.89 -3.92 2.97
CA TYR A 17 -9.94 -3.10 2.39
C TYR A 17 -9.48 -2.45 1.07
N ILE A 18 -10.33 -2.49 0.05
CA ILE A 18 -10.12 -1.82 -1.23
C ILE A 18 -11.20 -0.73 -1.40
N PRO A 19 -10.85 0.56 -1.35
CA PRO A 19 -11.79 1.64 -1.67
C PRO A 19 -12.34 1.52 -3.09
N GLU A 20 -13.59 1.97 -3.28
CA GLU A 20 -14.24 1.95 -4.59
C GLU A 20 -13.43 2.71 -5.64
N SER A 21 -12.89 3.89 -5.34
CA SER A 21 -12.03 4.62 -6.28
C SER A 21 -10.81 3.82 -6.71
N VAL A 22 -10.16 3.11 -5.77
CA VAL A 22 -9.01 2.26 -6.09
C VAL A 22 -9.42 1.12 -7.01
N LEU A 23 -10.54 0.46 -6.72
CA LEU A 23 -11.07 -0.60 -7.58
C LEU A 23 -11.36 -0.08 -9.00
N THR A 24 -11.92 1.14 -9.11
CA THR A 24 -12.21 1.75 -10.42
C THR A 24 -10.99 2.13 -11.22
N GLU A 25 -9.77 2.13 -10.67
CA GLU A 25 -8.52 2.36 -11.42
C GLU A 25 -7.92 1.07 -11.98
N ILE A 26 -8.35 -0.08 -11.48
CA ILE A 26 -7.78 -1.36 -11.87
C ILE A 26 -8.32 -1.78 -13.24
N ARG A 27 -7.40 -2.04 -14.17
CA ARG A 27 -7.72 -2.46 -15.56
C ARG A 27 -7.20 -3.84 -15.91
N SER A 28 -6.23 -4.34 -15.17
CA SER A 28 -5.61 -5.64 -15.45
C SER A 28 -6.55 -6.76 -15.02
N GLU A 29 -6.95 -7.61 -15.97
CA GLU A 29 -7.71 -8.83 -15.72
C GLU A 29 -7.07 -9.67 -14.60
N ARG A 30 -5.75 -9.90 -14.68
CA ARG A 30 -5.00 -10.61 -13.63
C ARG A 30 -5.14 -9.97 -12.24
N SER A 31 -5.24 -8.65 -12.14
CA SER A 31 -5.50 -7.99 -10.85
C SER A 31 -6.94 -8.15 -10.41
N LEU A 32 -7.90 -8.04 -11.33
CA LEU A 32 -9.31 -8.22 -11.04
C LEU A 32 -9.63 -9.64 -10.59
N THR A 33 -9.04 -10.67 -11.23
CA THR A 33 -9.16 -12.08 -10.81
C THR A 33 -8.60 -12.27 -9.41
N TRP A 34 -7.41 -11.75 -9.12
CA TRP A 34 -6.80 -11.83 -7.79
C TRP A 34 -7.69 -11.18 -6.72
N ILE A 35 -8.33 -10.05 -7.04
CA ILE A 35 -9.27 -9.38 -6.14
C ILE A 35 -10.54 -10.21 -5.94
N ALA A 36 -11.14 -10.72 -7.02
CA ALA A 36 -12.37 -11.51 -6.95
C ALA A 36 -12.19 -12.76 -6.08
N GLU A 37 -11.10 -13.51 -6.30
CA GLU A 37 -10.74 -14.67 -5.50
C GLU A 37 -10.46 -14.28 -4.03
N GLY A 38 -9.81 -13.14 -3.78
CA GLY A 38 -9.57 -12.67 -2.41
C GLY A 38 -10.84 -12.21 -1.68
N LEU A 39 -11.83 -11.68 -2.41
CA LEU A 39 -13.16 -11.36 -1.88
C LEU A 39 -13.93 -12.65 -1.52
N GLU A 40 -13.86 -13.66 -2.39
CA GLU A 40 -14.48 -14.97 -2.16
C GLU A 40 -13.92 -15.66 -0.91
N GLU A 41 -12.60 -15.60 -0.71
CA GLU A 41 -11.91 -16.16 0.45
C GLU A 41 -12.09 -15.32 1.74
N GLY A 42 -12.68 -14.13 1.65
CA GLY A 42 -12.85 -13.21 2.77
C GLY A 42 -11.57 -12.45 3.19
N GLY A 43 -10.46 -12.60 2.47
CA GLY A 43 -9.22 -11.86 2.72
C GLY A 43 -9.24 -10.42 2.22
N LEU A 44 -10.19 -10.09 1.35
CA LEU A 44 -10.47 -8.73 0.88
C LEU A 44 -11.90 -8.30 1.20
N ALA A 45 -12.11 -7.00 1.32
CA ALA A 45 -13.43 -6.39 1.37
C ALA A 45 -13.44 -5.07 0.58
N ILE A 46 -14.56 -4.78 -0.09
CA ILE A 46 -14.75 -3.47 -0.71
C ILE A 46 -15.10 -2.46 0.38
N PHE A 47 -14.40 -1.33 0.36
CA PHE A 47 -14.63 -0.21 1.26
C PHE A 47 -15.50 0.82 0.54
N PRO A 48 -16.77 1.01 0.95
CA PRO A 48 -17.63 2.03 0.36
C PRO A 48 -17.17 3.43 0.76
N GLU A 49 -17.16 4.36 -0.19
CA GLU A 49 -16.64 5.71 0.07
C GLU A 49 -17.60 6.55 0.90
N LEU A 50 -17.33 6.63 2.21
CA LEU A 50 -18.15 7.38 3.15
C LEU A 50 -18.04 8.89 2.90
N PRO A 51 -19.17 9.64 2.89
CA PRO A 51 -19.17 11.06 2.51
C PRO A 51 -18.23 11.97 3.31
N ASP A 52 -18.01 11.67 4.59
CA ASP A 52 -17.12 12.44 5.46
C ASP A 52 -15.64 12.19 5.11
N ILE A 53 -15.26 10.93 4.88
CA ILE A 53 -13.92 10.54 4.42
C ILE A 53 -13.66 11.11 3.03
N SER A 54 -14.59 10.96 2.09
CA SER A 54 -14.47 11.48 0.72
C SER A 54 -14.28 13.00 0.69
N ARG A 55 -15.04 13.74 1.50
CA ARG A 55 -14.91 15.20 1.59
C ARG A 55 -13.54 15.61 2.11
N GLU A 56 -13.06 14.94 3.15
CA GLU A 56 -11.73 15.21 3.70
C GLU A 56 -10.63 14.84 2.70
N ALA A 57 -10.77 13.73 1.97
CA ALA A 57 -9.85 13.33 0.92
C ALA A 57 -9.76 14.35 -0.20
N LEU A 58 -10.88 14.89 -0.68
CA LEU A 58 -10.90 15.98 -1.67
C LEU A 58 -10.19 17.24 -1.16
N ASN A 59 -10.40 17.60 0.10
CA ASN A 59 -9.68 18.70 0.73
C ASN A 59 -8.17 18.42 0.80
N LEU A 60 -7.77 17.20 1.15
CA LEU A 60 -6.37 16.79 1.21
C LEU A 60 -5.70 16.87 -0.17
N VAL A 61 -6.38 16.41 -1.22
CA VAL A 61 -5.91 16.55 -2.61
C VAL A 61 -5.65 18.03 -2.94
N ALA A 62 -6.62 18.92 -2.66
CA ALA A 62 -6.49 20.34 -2.91
C ALA A 62 -5.34 20.98 -2.11
N ARG A 63 -5.15 20.58 -0.84
CA ARG A 63 -4.03 21.03 0.01
C ARG A 63 -2.68 20.55 -0.53
N SER A 64 -2.58 19.28 -0.93
CA SER A 64 -1.32 18.67 -1.37
C SER A 64 -0.69 19.37 -2.58
N ARG A 65 -1.51 19.95 -3.47
CA ARG A 65 -1.05 20.70 -4.65
C ARG A 65 -0.30 21.98 -4.31
N ARG A 66 -0.42 22.47 -3.07
CA ARG A 66 0.25 23.67 -2.57
C ARG A 66 1.52 23.35 -1.79
N LEU A 67 1.81 22.07 -1.55
CA LEU A 67 2.97 21.62 -0.80
C LEU A 67 4.14 21.36 -1.75
N PRO A 68 5.40 21.52 -1.30
CA PRO A 68 6.59 21.22 -2.10
C PRO A 68 6.90 19.71 -2.13
N ILE A 69 5.87 18.89 -2.33
CA ILE A 69 5.96 17.43 -2.45
C ILE A 69 5.19 16.99 -3.71
N ARG A 70 5.30 15.71 -4.07
CA ARG A 70 4.46 15.14 -5.13
C ARG A 70 2.99 15.21 -4.67
N PRO A 71 2.07 15.82 -5.46
CA PRO A 71 0.66 15.85 -5.11
C PRO A 71 0.08 14.45 -4.99
N VAL A 72 -0.94 14.30 -4.14
CA VAL A 72 -1.73 13.07 -4.04
C VAL A 72 -2.99 13.20 -4.86
N ASP A 73 -3.36 12.12 -5.54
CA ASP A 73 -4.64 12.00 -6.21
C ASP A 73 -5.70 11.45 -5.24
N TYR A 74 -6.96 11.47 -5.66
CA TYR A 74 -8.09 11.16 -4.79
C TYR A 74 -8.03 9.76 -4.16
N PRO A 75 -7.73 8.67 -4.89
CA PRO A 75 -7.67 7.33 -4.29
C PRO A 75 -6.63 7.25 -3.16
N GLU A 76 -5.43 7.79 -3.36
CA GLU A 76 -4.42 7.84 -2.30
C GLU A 76 -4.83 8.71 -1.12
N ALA A 77 -5.41 9.88 -1.40
CA ALA A 77 -5.89 10.76 -0.34
C ALA A 77 -6.99 10.09 0.49
N PHE A 78 -7.90 9.35 -0.15
CA PHE A 78 -8.94 8.59 0.54
C PHE A 78 -8.32 7.54 1.46
N CYS A 79 -7.36 6.76 0.96
CA CYS A 79 -6.63 5.77 1.77
C CYS A 79 -5.93 6.41 2.98
N LEU A 80 -5.30 7.57 2.81
CA LEU A 80 -4.64 8.27 3.92
C LEU A 80 -5.62 8.77 4.97
N VAL A 81 -6.74 9.37 4.54
CA VAL A 81 -7.80 9.82 5.46
C VAL A 81 -8.41 8.63 6.19
N ALA A 82 -8.77 7.55 5.48
CA ALA A 82 -9.31 6.34 6.09
C ALA A 82 -8.31 5.72 7.08
N GLY A 83 -7.03 5.62 6.68
CA GLY A 83 -5.93 5.17 7.54
C GLY A 83 -5.83 5.97 8.84
N ARG A 84 -5.92 7.31 8.75
CA ARG A 84 -5.89 8.20 9.90
C ARG A 84 -7.14 8.08 10.78
N ARG A 85 -8.33 8.08 10.20
CA ARG A 85 -9.60 8.14 10.95
C ARG A 85 -9.99 6.81 11.57
N LEU A 86 -9.59 5.71 10.95
CA LEU A 86 -10.00 4.35 11.34
C LEU A 86 -8.84 3.50 11.87
N ASP A 87 -7.66 4.12 12.06
CA ASP A 87 -6.43 3.44 12.52
C ASP A 87 -6.04 2.24 11.64
N LEU A 88 -6.18 2.41 10.33
CA LEU A 88 -5.85 1.37 9.35
C LEU A 88 -4.44 1.56 8.81
N THR A 89 -3.78 0.45 8.52
CA THR A 89 -2.51 0.45 7.79
C THR A 89 -2.77 0.65 6.30
N VAL A 90 -2.11 1.64 5.70
CA VAL A 90 -2.23 1.94 4.27
C VAL A 90 -1.17 1.19 3.47
N LEU A 91 -1.61 0.42 2.48
CA LEU A 91 -0.73 -0.33 1.58
C LEU A 91 -0.57 0.45 0.26
N THR A 92 0.62 1.01 -0.01
CA THR A 92 0.82 1.78 -1.25
C THR A 92 2.29 1.94 -1.63
N GLU A 93 2.58 1.94 -2.93
CA GLU A 93 3.87 2.35 -3.51
C GLU A 93 3.85 3.82 -3.99
N ASN A 94 2.72 4.53 -3.81
CA ASN A 94 2.57 5.88 -4.32
C ASN A 94 3.44 6.87 -3.53
N GLY A 95 4.46 7.41 -4.19
CA GLY A 95 5.40 8.35 -3.58
C GLY A 95 4.77 9.65 -3.08
N GLY A 96 3.63 10.08 -3.64
CA GLY A 96 2.88 11.23 -3.13
C GLY A 96 2.29 10.95 -1.76
N ALA A 97 1.69 9.77 -1.58
CA ALA A 97 1.11 9.38 -0.30
C ALA A 97 2.18 9.25 0.80
N ILE A 98 3.31 8.61 0.45
CA ILE A 98 4.46 8.45 1.35
C ILE A 98 5.05 9.81 1.73
N ALA A 99 5.23 10.71 0.76
CA ALA A 99 5.75 12.05 1.01
C ALA A 99 4.79 12.88 1.86
N LEU A 100 3.48 12.78 1.63
CA LEU A 100 2.47 13.51 2.38
C LEU A 100 2.45 13.11 3.84
N ALA A 101 2.44 11.81 4.15
CA ALA A 101 2.50 11.34 5.53
C ALA A 101 3.78 11.78 6.27
N SER A 102 4.89 11.98 5.53
CA SER A 102 6.14 12.49 6.11
C SER A 102 6.17 14.01 6.27
N TYR A 103 5.36 14.74 5.49
CA TYR A 103 5.39 16.21 5.42
C TYR A 103 4.28 16.86 6.26
N ASP A 104 3.06 16.32 6.23
CA ASP A 104 1.90 16.87 6.93
C ASP A 104 1.78 16.24 8.33
N PRO A 105 1.93 17.02 9.42
CA PRO A 105 1.84 16.50 10.79
C PRO A 105 0.53 15.78 11.08
N GLU A 106 -0.58 16.17 10.42
CA GLU A 106 -1.90 15.54 10.58
C GLU A 106 -1.88 14.05 10.19
N TYR A 107 -0.98 13.66 9.28
CA TYR A 107 -0.87 12.30 8.73
C TYR A 107 0.39 11.55 9.19
N SER A 108 1.18 12.16 10.08
CA SER A 108 2.46 11.59 10.56
C SER A 108 2.34 10.24 11.26
N ASN A 109 1.19 9.95 11.88
CA ASN A 109 0.92 8.69 12.57
C ASN A 109 0.30 7.62 11.67
N VAL A 110 -0.03 7.93 10.41
CA VAL A 110 -0.60 6.94 9.49
C VAL A 110 0.47 5.93 9.13
N LYS A 111 0.25 4.67 9.51
CA LYS A 111 1.18 3.58 9.17
C LYS A 111 1.04 3.24 7.69
N ILE A 112 2.11 3.47 6.93
CA ILE A 112 2.21 3.10 5.52
C ILE A 112 3.16 1.92 5.37
N LEU A 113 2.74 0.91 4.60
CA LEU A 113 3.59 -0.22 4.20
C LEU A 113 3.62 -0.33 2.67
N ARG A 114 4.83 -0.47 2.15
CA ARG A 114 5.16 -0.78 0.75
C ARG A 114 5.37 -2.27 0.58
N GLY A 115 5.50 -2.73 -0.67
CA GLY A 115 5.82 -4.11 -1.01
C GLY A 115 7.07 -4.63 -0.29
N ILE A 116 8.15 -3.85 -0.24
CA ILE A 116 9.36 -4.21 0.51
C ILE A 116 9.11 -4.39 2.01
N ASP A 117 8.25 -3.55 2.59
CA ASP A 117 7.91 -3.64 4.01
C ASP A 117 7.07 -4.92 4.26
N ILE A 118 6.18 -5.27 3.33
CA ILE A 118 5.42 -6.54 3.35
C ILE A 118 6.35 -7.75 3.25
N LEU A 119 7.29 -7.76 2.31
CA LEU A 119 8.27 -8.84 2.18
C LEU A 119 9.08 -9.01 3.47
N TYR A 120 9.49 -7.90 4.09
CA TYR A 120 10.20 -7.93 5.36
C TYR A 120 9.34 -8.57 6.47
N LEU A 121 8.07 -8.20 6.56
CA LEU A 121 7.14 -8.78 7.54
C LEU A 121 6.90 -10.28 7.29
N LEU A 122 6.78 -10.70 6.03
CA LEU A 122 6.67 -12.11 5.67
C LEU A 122 7.89 -12.91 6.14
N TRP A 123 9.10 -12.38 5.92
CA TRP A 123 10.33 -13.01 6.37
C TRP A 123 10.41 -13.09 7.89
N ARG A 124 10.12 -11.98 8.58
CA ARG A 124 10.08 -11.92 10.05
C ARG A 124 9.06 -12.89 10.66
N SER A 125 8.02 -13.24 9.91
CA SER A 125 6.98 -14.19 10.32
C SER A 125 7.27 -15.63 9.89
N GLY A 126 8.42 -15.90 9.28
CA GLY A 126 8.81 -17.23 8.79
C GLY A 126 8.01 -17.72 7.58
N LEU A 127 7.27 -16.84 6.89
CA LEU A 127 6.45 -17.19 5.72
C LEU A 127 7.28 -17.22 4.42
N ILE A 128 8.46 -16.61 4.44
CA ILE A 128 9.48 -16.73 3.40
C ILE A 128 10.85 -16.93 4.07
N ASN A 129 11.75 -17.66 3.41
CA ASN A 129 13.00 -18.10 4.02
C ASN A 129 14.09 -17.02 4.01
N SER A 130 14.15 -16.23 2.92
CA SER A 130 15.20 -15.25 2.68
C SER A 130 14.58 -13.95 2.19
N PHE A 131 14.75 -12.87 2.95
CA PHE A 131 14.25 -11.55 2.57
C PHE A 131 14.94 -11.03 1.31
N LYS A 132 16.26 -11.23 1.20
CA LYS A 132 17.08 -10.79 0.06
C LYS A 132 16.64 -11.47 -1.24
N ASP A 133 16.57 -12.80 -1.25
CA ASP A 133 16.23 -13.56 -2.46
C ASP A 133 14.79 -13.25 -2.90
N GLU A 134 13.87 -13.13 -1.93
CA GLU A 134 12.48 -12.80 -2.25
C GLU A 134 12.33 -11.36 -2.78
N LEU A 135 13.13 -10.42 -2.27
CA LEU A 135 13.17 -9.06 -2.81
C LEU A 135 13.65 -9.05 -4.25
N GLU A 136 14.67 -9.84 -4.60
CA GLU A 136 15.13 -9.98 -5.98
C GLU A 136 14.03 -10.53 -6.89
N ILE A 137 13.35 -11.61 -6.47
CA ILE A 137 12.22 -12.21 -7.19
C ILE A 137 11.09 -11.17 -7.38
N TYR A 138 10.71 -10.48 -6.30
CA TYR A 138 9.66 -9.46 -6.35
C TYR A 138 9.99 -8.36 -7.36
N GLN A 139 11.21 -7.83 -7.35
CA GLN A 139 11.61 -6.79 -8.28
C GLN A 139 11.63 -7.30 -9.74
N GLN A 140 12.06 -8.55 -9.96
CA GLN A 140 12.05 -9.18 -11.29
C GLN A 140 10.62 -9.36 -11.84
N GLU A 141 9.69 -9.80 -11.00
CA GLU A 141 8.30 -10.08 -11.40
C GLU A 141 7.47 -8.80 -11.54
N THR A 142 7.62 -7.85 -10.62
CA THR A 142 6.85 -6.61 -10.62
C THR A 142 7.43 -5.54 -11.53
N LYS A 143 8.73 -5.62 -11.86
CA LYS A 143 9.53 -4.58 -12.51
C LYS A 143 9.65 -3.30 -11.67
N HIS A 144 9.27 -3.36 -10.40
CA HIS A 144 9.49 -2.28 -9.45
C HIS A 144 10.92 -2.41 -8.90
N ILE A 145 11.70 -1.33 -8.94
CA ILE A 145 13.08 -1.30 -8.44
C ILE A 145 13.15 -0.32 -7.28
N TYR A 146 13.60 -0.80 -6.12
CA TYR A 146 13.79 0.03 -4.93
C TYR A 146 15.12 0.77 -4.99
N SER A 147 15.11 2.05 -4.64
CA SER A 147 16.33 2.85 -4.58
C SER A 147 17.20 2.45 -3.40
N ARG A 148 18.49 2.83 -3.41
CA ARG A 148 19.38 2.61 -2.25
C ARG A 148 18.82 3.21 -0.96
N ARG A 149 18.14 4.35 -1.06
CA ARG A 149 17.50 5.01 0.10
C ARG A 149 16.37 4.16 0.66
N ASP A 150 15.60 3.50 -0.20
CA ASP A 150 14.52 2.60 0.25
C ASP A 150 15.06 1.37 0.96
N LEU A 151 16.20 0.86 0.50
CA LEU A 151 16.86 -0.33 1.05
C LEU A 151 17.65 -0.07 2.33
N ASP A 152 17.98 1.18 2.65
CA ASP A 152 18.88 1.52 3.75
C ASP A 152 18.35 1.02 5.11
N ARG A 153 17.03 1.12 5.32
CA ARG A 153 16.34 0.57 6.50
C ARG A 153 16.52 -0.95 6.66
N TYR A 154 16.74 -1.67 5.57
CA TYR A 154 16.80 -3.12 5.53
C TYR A 154 18.22 -3.66 5.33
N ARG A 155 19.22 -2.79 5.31
CA ARG A 155 20.59 -3.10 4.87
C ARG A 155 21.24 -4.28 5.59
N GLU A 156 21.01 -4.40 6.90
CA GLU A 156 21.56 -5.50 7.70
C GLU A 156 20.95 -6.87 7.36
N HIS A 157 19.77 -6.89 6.74
CA HIS A 157 19.05 -8.11 6.33
C HIS A 157 19.24 -8.44 4.84
N LEU A 158 20.00 -7.62 4.11
CA LEU A 158 20.32 -7.80 2.70
C LEU A 158 21.75 -8.30 2.46
N LYS A 159 22.52 -8.53 3.53
CA LYS A 159 23.85 -9.13 3.48
C LYS A 159 23.69 -10.62 3.20
#